data_AF-A0A2M7TV73-F1
#
_entry.id   AF-A0A2M7TV73-F1
#
_cell.length_a   1.000
_cell.length_b   1.000
_cell.length_c   1.000
_cell.angle_alpha   90.00
_cell.angle_beta   90.00
_cell.angle_gamma   90.00
#
_symmetry.space_group_name_H-M   'P 1'
#
loop_
_entity.id
_entity.type
_entity.pdbx_description
1 polymer ?
#
loop_
_entity_poly.entity_id
_entity_poly.type
_entity_poly.pdbx_seq_one_letter_code
_entity_poly.pdbx_strand_id
1 'polypeptide(L)'
;MHSCYAYYIEYPYTIIEKEIMAQPKSHVYSKMNEDGDIEKVITKQPRKSERDLNIPPEYFNLGMYLVVPLIIGVAGGIYLDNKFGTQGTFTLIGIVFGTISIFYNLYKLYKKG
;
A
#
# COMPACT_ATOMS: atom_id res chain seq x y z
N MET A 1 -23.87 6.34 27.16
CA MET A 1 -23.21 5.10 26.67
C MET A 1 -23.28 5.09 25.14
N HIS A 2 -22.30 5.72 24.47
CA HIS A 2 -22.23 5.80 23.01
C HIS A 2 -20.77 5.65 22.58
N SER A 3 -20.35 4.43 22.22
CA SER A 3 -19.12 4.16 21.46
C SER A 3 -19.00 2.67 21.14
N CYS A 4 -19.79 2.16 20.20
CA CYS A 4 -19.62 0.75 19.76
C CYS A 4 -20.11 0.43 18.33
N TYR A 5 -20.16 1.40 17.41
CA TYR A 5 -20.77 1.17 16.07
C TYR A 5 -19.87 1.49 14.86
N ALA A 6 -18.58 1.76 15.04
CA ALA A 6 -17.72 2.20 13.93
C ALA A 6 -16.64 1.17 13.53
N TYR A 7 -16.84 -0.12 13.81
CA TYR A 7 -15.94 -1.21 13.41
C TYR A 7 -16.65 -2.19 12.45
N TYR A 8 -17.53 -1.68 11.58
CA TYR A 8 -18.38 -2.48 10.68
C TYR A 8 -17.97 -2.39 9.21
N ILE A 9 -16.69 -2.19 8.91
CA ILE A 9 -16.19 -2.33 7.54
C ILE A 9 -15.02 -3.31 7.56
N GLU A 10 -15.34 -4.51 8.05
CA GLU A 10 -14.54 -5.71 7.90
C GLU A 10 -14.65 -6.14 6.43
N TYR A 11 -13.53 -6.11 5.73
CA TYR A 11 -13.50 -6.27 4.28
C TYR A 11 -13.85 -7.71 3.85
N PRO A 12 -14.78 -7.89 2.88
CA PRO A 12 -15.29 -9.21 2.47
C PRO A 12 -14.36 -10.02 1.55
N TYR A 13 -13.19 -9.51 1.18
CA TYR A 13 -12.31 -10.18 0.21
C TYR A 13 -11.53 -11.38 0.80
N THR A 14 -11.39 -11.46 2.12
CA THR A 14 -10.54 -12.48 2.79
C THR A 14 -11.17 -13.88 2.85
N ILE A 15 -12.48 -14.00 2.69
CA ILE A 15 -13.20 -15.28 2.79
C ILE A 15 -13.14 -16.07 1.46
N ILE A 16 -13.28 -15.37 0.33
CA ILE A 16 -13.37 -15.98 -1.01
C ILE A 16 -12.03 -16.58 -1.45
N GLU A 17 -10.90 -16.01 -1.02
CA GLU A 17 -9.56 -16.51 -1.36
C GLU A 17 -9.20 -17.82 -0.64
N LYS A 18 -9.75 -18.06 0.56
CA LYS A 18 -9.43 -19.26 1.36
C LYS A 18 -9.92 -20.54 0.73
N GLU A 19 -10.99 -20.49 -0.07
CA GLU A 19 -11.62 -21.68 -0.63
C GLU A 19 -10.98 -22.11 -1.97
N ILE A 20 -10.44 -21.16 -2.75
CA ILE A 20 -9.81 -21.43 -4.06
C ILE A 20 -8.33 -21.85 -3.92
N MET A 21 -7.72 -21.66 -2.74
CA MET A 21 -6.31 -21.97 -2.42
C MET A 21 -6.08 -23.37 -1.81
N ALA A 22 -7.07 -24.27 -1.82
CA ALA A 22 -6.97 -25.57 -1.14
C ALA A 22 -6.17 -26.66 -1.89
N GLN A 23 -5.67 -26.42 -3.11
CA GLN A 23 -4.84 -27.40 -3.84
C GLN A 23 -3.75 -26.74 -4.70
N PRO A 24 -2.48 -26.64 -4.23
CA PRO A 24 -1.39 -26.13 -5.05
C PRO A 24 -0.85 -27.18 -6.04
N LYS A 25 -0.80 -26.82 -7.32
CA LYS A 25 -0.22 -27.64 -8.41
C LYS A 25 1.29 -27.80 -8.21
N SER A 26 1.73 -28.95 -7.67
CA SER A 26 3.15 -29.27 -7.48
C SER A 26 3.85 -29.47 -8.83
N HIS A 27 4.98 -28.79 -9.06
CA HIS A 27 5.88 -29.15 -10.17
C HIS A 27 6.83 -30.25 -9.71
N VAL A 28 6.69 -31.42 -10.32
CA VAL A 28 7.49 -32.63 -10.09
C VAL A 28 8.67 -32.60 -11.06
N TYR A 29 9.90 -32.55 -10.55
CA TYR A 29 11.10 -32.72 -11.35
C TYR A 29 11.76 -34.04 -10.97
N SER A 30 12.18 -34.82 -11.96
CA SER A 30 12.94 -36.06 -11.76
C SER A 30 14.42 -35.72 -11.64
N LYS A 31 15.06 -36.10 -10.54
CA LYS A 31 16.52 -36.12 -10.45
C LYS A 31 17.01 -37.55 -10.64
N MET A 32 18.13 -37.71 -11.33
CA MET A 32 18.86 -38.98 -11.40
C MET A 32 19.85 -39.01 -10.23
N ASN A 33 19.75 -40.05 -9.41
CA ASN A 33 20.72 -40.33 -8.35
C ASN A 33 21.96 -40.99 -8.96
N GLU A 34 23.06 -41.01 -8.20
CA GLU A 34 24.36 -41.54 -8.66
C GLU A 34 24.31 -43.03 -9.03
N ASP A 35 23.32 -43.76 -8.50
CA ASP A 35 23.05 -45.17 -8.80
C ASP A 35 22.26 -45.39 -10.12
N GLY A 36 21.92 -44.31 -10.85
CA GLY A 36 21.18 -44.35 -12.11
C GLY A 36 19.66 -44.36 -11.96
N ASP A 37 19.15 -44.30 -10.73
CA ASP A 37 17.71 -44.32 -10.44
C ASP A 37 17.09 -42.92 -10.50
N ILE A 38 15.85 -42.86 -11.01
CA ILE A 38 15.04 -41.64 -11.09
C ILE A 38 14.24 -41.44 -9.80
N GLU A 39 14.63 -40.46 -8.97
CA GLU A 39 13.90 -40.08 -7.78
C GLU A 39 13.05 -38.81 -8.02
N LYS A 40 11.75 -38.89 -7.71
CA LYS A 40 10.82 -37.76 -7.80
C LYS A 40 10.92 -36.89 -6.55
N VAL A 41 11.73 -35.84 -6.62
CA VAL A 41 11.88 -34.90 -5.50
C VAL A 41 10.75 -33.88 -5.52
N ILE A 42 9.77 -34.03 -4.62
CA ILE A 42 8.73 -33.01 -4.39
C ILE A 42 9.38 -31.85 -3.62
N THR A 43 9.91 -30.87 -4.35
CA THR A 43 10.41 -29.65 -3.73
C THR A 43 9.23 -28.80 -3.31
N LYS A 44 8.92 -28.81 -2.02
CA LYS A 44 7.97 -27.87 -1.40
C LYS A 44 8.60 -26.48 -1.53
N GLN A 45 8.17 -25.68 -2.51
CA GLN A 45 8.69 -24.32 -2.68
C GLN A 45 8.63 -23.59 -1.33
N PRO A 46 9.71 -22.90 -0.90
CA PRO A 46 9.60 -22.03 0.26
C PRO A 46 8.54 -20.99 -0.09
N ARG A 47 7.41 -21.00 0.63
CA ARG A 47 6.45 -19.91 0.64
C ARG A 47 7.28 -18.63 0.70
N LYS A 48 7.22 -17.79 -0.34
CA LYS A 48 7.67 -16.40 -0.24
C LYS A 48 6.99 -15.89 1.02
N SER A 49 7.76 -15.71 2.08
CA SER A 49 7.23 -15.38 3.40
C SER A 49 6.27 -14.24 3.17
N GLU A 50 4.99 -14.48 3.42
CA GLU A 50 4.02 -13.43 3.65
C GLU A 50 4.71 -12.59 4.72
N ARG A 51 5.35 -11.50 4.30
CA ARG A 51 5.96 -10.59 5.24
C ARG A 51 4.75 -10.06 5.96
N ASP A 52 4.49 -10.62 7.12
CA ASP A 52 3.45 -10.20 8.04
C ASP A 52 3.88 -8.80 8.45
N LEU A 53 3.56 -7.86 7.57
CA LEU A 53 4.05 -6.51 7.59
C LEU A 53 3.19 -5.83 8.63
N ASN A 54 3.51 -6.12 9.88
CA ASN A 54 2.92 -5.54 11.08
C ASN A 54 3.39 -4.08 11.16
N ILE A 55 2.92 -3.27 10.21
CA ILE A 55 3.11 -1.83 10.18
C ILE A 55 2.02 -1.28 11.09
N PRO A 56 2.39 -0.60 12.18
CA PRO A 56 1.43 0.09 13.02
C PRO A 56 0.52 0.99 12.16
N PRO A 57 -0.80 0.97 12.38
CA PRO A 57 -1.75 1.79 11.63
C PRO A 57 -1.45 3.31 11.76
N GLU A 58 -0.65 3.70 12.76
CA GLU A 58 -0.11 5.05 12.95
C GLU A 58 0.65 5.57 11.71
N TYR A 59 1.42 4.71 11.02
CA TYR A 59 2.17 5.11 9.83
C TYR A 59 1.26 5.41 8.64
N PHE A 60 0.14 4.69 8.54
CA PHE A 60 -0.87 4.96 7.50
C PHE A 60 -1.51 6.32 7.72
N ASN A 61 -1.87 6.64 8.96
CA ASN A 61 -2.40 7.96 9.32
C ASN A 61 -1.41 9.06 8.96
N LEU A 62 -0.13 8.88 9.29
CA LEU A 62 0.93 9.83 8.94
C LEU A 62 1.04 9.99 7.41
N GLY A 63 1.03 8.91 6.65
CA GLY A 63 1.01 8.94 5.18
C GLY A 63 -0.16 9.76 4.62
N MET A 64 -1.36 9.63 5.18
CA MET A 64 -2.53 10.41 4.77
C MET A 64 -2.34 11.91 5.01
N TYR A 65 -1.71 12.32 6.12
CA TYR A 65 -1.37 13.74 6.38
C TYR A 65 -0.38 14.32 5.37
N LEU A 66 0.46 13.49 4.75
CA LEU A 66 1.41 13.93 3.71
C LEU A 66 0.73 13.96 2.33
N VAL A 67 0.04 12.88 1.95
CA VAL A 67 -0.47 12.68 0.58
C VAL A 67 -1.65 13.60 0.28
N VAL A 68 -2.58 13.77 1.21
CA VAL A 68 -3.80 14.58 1.00
C VAL A 68 -3.50 16.02 0.59
N PRO A 69 -2.72 16.82 1.35
CA PRO A 69 -2.43 18.20 0.97
C PRO A 69 -1.60 18.30 -0.32
N LEU A 70 -0.76 17.32 -0.62
CA LEU A 70 -0.02 17.30 -1.88
C LEU A 70 -0.95 17.12 -3.08
N ILE A 71 -1.84 16.12 -3.03
CA ILE A 71 -2.81 15.86 -4.10
C ILE A 71 -3.72 17.08 -4.29
N ILE A 72 -4.21 17.69 -3.21
CA ILE A 72 -5.05 18.89 -3.29
C ILE A 72 -4.28 20.05 -3.93
N GLY A 73 -3.03 20.29 -3.52
CA GLY A 73 -2.19 21.36 -4.08
C GLY A 73 -1.89 21.16 -5.57
N VAL A 74 -1.57 19.92 -5.97
CA VAL A 74 -1.29 19.57 -7.37
C VAL A 74 -2.56 19.66 -8.22
N ALA A 75 -3.65 19.02 -7.79
CA ALA A 75 -4.92 19.03 -8.53
C ALA A 75 -5.49 20.44 -8.67
N GLY A 76 -5.45 21.23 -7.58
CA GLY A 76 -5.82 22.64 -7.61
C GLY A 76 -4.92 23.46 -8.53
N GLY A 77 -3.61 23.20 -8.50
CA GLY A 77 -2.64 23.83 -9.39
C GLY A 77 -2.91 23.55 -10.86
N ILE A 78 -3.13 22.29 -11.24
CA ILE A 78 -3.49 21.87 -12.61
C ILE A 78 -4.82 22.50 -13.05
N TYR A 79 -5.82 22.52 -12.16
CA TYR A 79 -7.10 23.14 -12.46
C TYR A 79 -6.97 24.64 -12.76
N LEU A 80 -6.16 25.35 -11.96
CA LEU A 80 -5.85 26.75 -12.22
C LEU A 80 -5.06 26.95 -13.51
N ASP A 81 -4.08 26.09 -13.75
CA ASP A 81 -3.22 26.14 -14.93
C ASP A 81 -4.05 26.01 -16.22
N ASN A 82 -4.98 25.05 -16.25
CA ASN A 82 -5.94 24.88 -17.33
C ASN A 82 -6.89 26.06 -17.51
N LYS A 83 -7.24 26.78 -16.44
CA LYS A 83 -8.13 27.95 -16.50
C LYS A 83 -7.41 29.21 -17.00
N PHE A 84 -6.16 29.40 -16.61
CA PHE A 84 -5.37 30.59 -16.94
C PHE A 84 -4.47 30.40 -18.17
N GLY A 85 -4.37 29.18 -18.71
CA GLY A 85 -3.53 28.87 -19.87
C GLY A 85 -2.04 29.02 -19.58
N THR A 86 -1.65 29.00 -18.31
CA THR A 86 -0.23 29.01 -17.91
C THR A 86 0.38 27.65 -18.20
N GLN A 87 1.66 27.61 -18.58
CA GLN A 87 2.33 26.38 -19.01
C GLN A 87 2.93 25.61 -17.82
N GLY A 88 2.14 25.32 -16.78
CA GLY A 88 2.55 24.58 -15.59
C GLY A 88 2.91 25.42 -14.37
N THR A 89 2.87 26.75 -14.47
CA THR A 89 3.32 27.65 -13.40
C THR A 89 2.47 27.51 -12.14
N PHE A 90 1.14 27.40 -12.28
CA PHE A 90 0.25 27.24 -11.12
C PHE A 90 0.37 25.85 -10.50
N THR A 91 0.64 24.82 -11.30
CA THR A 91 0.96 23.49 -10.79
C THR A 91 2.23 23.50 -9.96
N LEU A 92 3.28 24.20 -10.40
CA LEU A 92 4.53 24.33 -9.66
C LEU A 92 4.32 25.03 -8.30
N ILE A 93 3.57 26.15 -8.30
CA ILE A 93 3.20 26.86 -7.06
C ILE A 93 2.36 25.96 -6.16
N GLY A 94 1.41 25.21 -6.74
CA GLY A 94 0.57 24.26 -6.02
C GLY A 94 1.36 23.14 -5.34
N ILE A 95 2.41 22.62 -5.99
CA ILE A 95 3.35 21.65 -5.40
C ILE A 95 4.10 22.27 -4.22
N VAL A 96 4.64 23.47 -4.38
CA VAL A 96 5.35 24.18 -3.31
C VAL A 96 4.42 24.42 -2.11
N PHE A 97 3.21 24.90 -2.35
CA PHE A 97 2.20 25.10 -1.31
C PHE A 97 1.78 23.80 -0.63
N GLY A 98 1.58 22.73 -1.40
CA GLY A 98 1.28 21.39 -0.89
C GLY A 98 2.41 20.91 0.02
N THR A 99 3.66 21.06 -0.42
CA THR A 99 4.85 20.68 0.35
C THR A 99 4.97 21.46 1.66
N ILE A 100 4.77 22.78 1.63
CA ILE A 100 4.78 23.60 2.85
C ILE A 100 3.66 23.17 3.81
N SER A 101 2.48 22.86 3.29
CA SER A 101 1.34 22.37 4.09
C SER A 101 1.64 21.03 4.74
N ILE A 102 2.36 20.14 4.05
CA ILE A 102 2.83 18.86 4.60
C ILE A 102 3.76 19.12 5.80
N PHE A 103 4.77 19.97 5.63
CA PHE A 103 5.69 20.32 6.73
C PHE A 103 4.95 20.95 7.91
N TYR A 104 3.98 21.82 7.65
CA TYR A 104 3.17 22.44 8.70
C TYR A 104 2.31 21.42 9.44
N ASN A 105 1.65 20.51 8.72
CA ASN A 105 0.87 19.42 9.33
C ASN A 105 1.74 18.49 10.15
N LEU A 106 2.94 18.16 9.66
CA LEU A 106 3.88 17.30 10.35
C LEU A 106 4.41 17.97 11.64
N TYR A 107 4.77 19.26 11.57
CA TYR A 107 5.17 20.04 12.74
C TYR A 107 4.06 20.12 13.79
N LYS A 108 2.81 20.33 13.34
CA LYS A 108 1.63 20.37 14.21
C LYS A 108 1.37 19.01 14.88
N LEU A 109 1.59 17.91 14.16
CA LEU A 109 1.44 16.56 14.70
C LEU A 109 2.54 16.27 15.73
N TYR A 110 3.79 16.62 15.41
CA TYR A 110 4.92 16.49 16.33
C TYR A 110 4.74 17.27 17.62
N LYS A 111 4.20 18.50 17.57
CA LYS A 111 3.94 19.31 18.76
C LYS A 111 2.78 18.78 19.63
N LYS A 112 1.90 17.94 19.07
CA LYS A 112 0.73 17.38 19.77
C LYS A 112 0.98 15.99 20.35
N GLY A 113 1.96 15.25 19.83
CA GLY A 113 2.45 14.00 20.42
C GLY A 113 3.45 14.26 21.54
#